data_AF-A0A3C0W3Q5-F1
#
_entry.id   AF-A0A3C0W3Q5-F1
#
_cell.length_a   1.000
_cell.length_b   1.000
_cell.length_c   1.000
_cell.angle_alpha   90.00
_cell.angle_beta   90.00
_cell.angle_gamma   90.00
#
_symmetry.space_group_name_H-M   'P 1'
#
loop_
_entity.id
_entity.type
_entity.pdbx_description
1 polymer ?
#
loop_
_entity_poly.entity_id
_entity_poly.type
_entity_poly.pdbx_seq_one_letter_code
_entity_poly.pdbx_strand_id
1 'polypeptide(L)'
;MRFKPLFAPLAAAVPVALREIERADAVESLLAPEAWPDVQVEAWLDWADVSSTSRPDLPLNGAVHDWAARLAVAGREGGAFANAAEANRFEAELTGAVLLGLAAVSDADTPAATALRLDLSEPEAERRLAEQAAAWRRDRLAGQTAEALAQALANVADAVARCEGDATACADPASNPALTRAARSEER
;
A
#
# COMPACT_ATOMS: atom_id res chain seq x y z
N MET A 1 26.08 -5.71 11.83
CA MET A 1 24.95 -6.59 12.25
C MET A 1 25.10 -7.89 11.46
N ARG A 2 25.16 -9.08 12.07
CA ARG A 2 25.44 -10.32 11.31
C ARG A 2 24.13 -10.92 10.78
N PHE A 3 23.77 -10.61 9.54
CA PHE A 3 22.63 -11.24 8.86
C PHE A 3 22.95 -12.72 8.60
N LYS A 4 22.14 -13.62 9.19
CA LYS A 4 22.08 -15.01 8.77
C LYS A 4 21.20 -15.06 7.51
N PRO A 5 21.67 -15.68 6.41
CA PRO A 5 20.83 -15.80 5.23
C PRO A 5 19.64 -16.69 5.54
N LEU A 6 18.43 -16.18 5.31
CA LEU A 6 17.17 -16.86 5.60
C LEU A 6 16.23 -16.78 4.40
N PHE A 7 16.05 -15.60 3.84
CA PHE A 7 15.02 -15.34 2.83
C PHE A 7 15.55 -15.49 1.42
N ALA A 8 16.78 -15.06 1.12
CA ALA A 8 17.29 -15.11 -0.25
C ALA A 8 17.33 -16.54 -0.83
N PRO A 9 17.78 -17.58 -0.09
CA PRO A 9 17.72 -18.96 -0.59
C PRO A 9 16.29 -19.49 -0.76
N LEU A 10 15.36 -19.07 0.11
CA LEU A 10 13.95 -19.48 0.03
C LEU A 10 13.25 -18.81 -1.17
N ALA A 11 13.51 -17.52 -1.39
CA ALA A 11 12.97 -16.76 -2.50
C ALA A 11 13.45 -17.30 -3.86
N ALA A 12 14.69 -17.79 -3.95
CA ALA A 12 15.20 -18.43 -5.16
C ALA A 12 14.43 -19.71 -5.56
N ALA A 13 13.71 -20.33 -4.62
CA ALA A 13 12.86 -21.50 -4.88
C ALA A 13 11.38 -21.14 -5.09
N VAL A 14 11.01 -19.87 -5.01
CA VAL A 14 9.62 -19.42 -5.24
C VAL A 14 9.26 -19.60 -6.72
N PRO A 15 8.16 -20.28 -7.05
CA PRO A 15 7.65 -20.33 -8.42
C PRO A 15 7.27 -18.92 -8.90
N VAL A 16 7.78 -18.57 -10.08
CA VAL A 16 7.51 -17.29 -10.74
C VAL A 16 6.95 -17.58 -12.12
N ALA A 17 5.86 -16.92 -12.47
CA ALA A 17 5.23 -17.05 -13.77
C ALA A 17 5.13 -15.70 -14.49
N LEU A 18 5.12 -15.74 -15.81
CA LEU A 18 4.75 -14.59 -16.63
C LEU A 18 3.23 -14.36 -16.48
N ARG A 19 2.85 -13.13 -16.15
CA ARG A 19 1.46 -12.73 -15.93
C ARG A 19 1.15 -11.46 -16.70
N GLU A 20 -0.08 -11.36 -17.16
CA GLU A 20 -0.66 -10.15 -17.73
C GLU A 20 -1.51 -9.47 -16.66
N ILE A 21 -1.16 -8.23 -16.32
CA ILE A 21 -1.83 -7.44 -15.29
C ILE A 21 -2.51 -6.24 -15.96
N GLU A 22 -3.82 -6.11 -15.74
CA GLU A 22 -4.57 -4.94 -16.24
C GLU A 22 -4.26 -3.72 -15.36
N ARG A 23 -3.76 -2.65 -15.96
CA ARG A 23 -3.53 -1.34 -15.36
C ARG A 23 -4.56 -0.34 -15.87
N ALA A 24 -4.56 0.89 -15.33
CA ALA A 24 -5.53 1.92 -15.69
C ALA A 24 -5.54 2.27 -17.19
N ASP A 25 -4.39 2.18 -17.87
CA ASP A 25 -4.18 2.59 -19.26
C ASP A 25 -3.49 1.54 -20.15
N ALA A 26 -3.10 0.39 -19.61
CA ALA A 26 -2.37 -0.65 -20.33
C ALA A 26 -2.58 -2.05 -19.72
N VAL A 27 -2.20 -3.09 -20.47
CA VAL A 27 -1.98 -4.44 -19.93
C VAL A 27 -0.48 -4.68 -19.90
N GLU A 28 0.06 -4.99 -18.73
CA GLU A 28 1.49 -5.16 -18.51
C GLU A 28 1.84 -6.64 -18.33
N SER A 29 2.82 -7.14 -19.09
CA SER A 29 3.32 -8.51 -18.95
C SER A 29 4.61 -8.52 -18.12
N LEU A 30 4.61 -9.21 -16.99
CA LEU A 30 5.78 -9.31 -16.11
C LEU A 30 5.89 -10.65 -15.39
N LEU A 31 7.08 -10.92 -14.87
CA LEU A 31 7.32 -12.05 -13.98
C LEU A 31 6.85 -11.71 -12.56
N ALA A 32 6.01 -12.55 -11.95
CA ALA A 32 5.64 -12.39 -10.54
C ALA A 32 5.50 -13.75 -9.84
N PRO A 33 5.64 -13.79 -8.49
CA PRO A 33 5.39 -15.02 -7.73
C PRO A 33 4.00 -15.58 -8.01
N GLU A 34 3.91 -16.88 -8.29
CA GLU A 34 2.63 -17.54 -8.63
C GLU A 34 1.60 -17.45 -7.49
N ALA A 35 2.08 -17.46 -6.24
CA ALA A 35 1.24 -17.42 -5.06
C ALA A 35 0.62 -16.03 -4.78
N TRP A 36 1.04 -14.99 -5.50
CA TRP A 36 0.52 -13.64 -5.27
C TRP A 36 -0.82 -13.44 -5.99
N PRO A 37 -1.83 -12.83 -5.35
CA PRO A 37 -3.01 -12.35 -6.07
C PRO A 37 -2.65 -11.16 -6.98
N ASP A 38 -3.41 -10.95 -8.07
CA ASP A 38 -3.16 -9.85 -9.01
C ASP A 38 -3.06 -8.49 -8.31
N VAL A 39 -3.96 -8.22 -7.34
CA VAL A 39 -3.96 -6.98 -6.53
C VAL A 39 -2.63 -6.72 -5.80
N GLN A 40 -1.88 -7.75 -5.42
CA GLN A 40 -0.58 -7.57 -4.77
C GLN A 40 0.50 -7.22 -5.80
N VAL A 41 0.39 -7.75 -7.02
CA VAL A 41 1.28 -7.39 -8.13
C VAL A 41 0.99 -5.96 -8.57
N GLU A 42 -0.28 -5.60 -8.76
CA GLU A 42 -0.75 -4.24 -9.09
C GLU A 42 -0.24 -3.21 -8.08
N ALA A 43 -0.45 -3.45 -6.77
CA ALA A 43 0.03 -2.55 -5.73
C ALA A 43 1.55 -2.33 -5.76
N TRP A 44 2.31 -3.34 -6.15
CA TRP A 44 3.76 -3.21 -6.34
C TRP A 44 4.14 -2.40 -7.57
N LEU A 45 3.41 -2.58 -8.67
CA LEU A 45 3.63 -1.81 -9.90
C LEU A 45 3.28 -0.33 -9.69
N ASP A 46 2.16 -0.04 -9.01
CA ASP A 46 1.76 1.32 -8.66
C ASP A 46 2.85 2.02 -7.82
N TRP A 47 3.50 1.29 -6.92
CA TRP A 47 4.63 1.80 -6.15
C TRP A 47 5.90 1.99 -7.02
N ALA A 48 6.17 1.04 -7.94
CA ALA A 48 7.37 1.00 -8.76
C ALA A 48 7.41 2.06 -9.87
N ASP A 49 6.25 2.45 -10.40
CA ASP A 49 6.09 3.47 -11.46
C ASP A 49 6.70 4.82 -11.05
N VAL A 50 6.88 5.06 -9.75
CA VAL A 50 7.47 6.28 -9.21
C VAL A 50 9.01 6.27 -9.32
N SER A 51 9.68 5.11 -9.49
CA SER A 51 11.10 5.02 -9.09
C SER A 51 12.00 3.95 -9.71
N SER A 52 11.64 3.27 -10.82
CA SER A 52 12.50 2.20 -11.35
C SER A 52 12.66 2.16 -12.88
N THR A 53 13.83 1.68 -13.33
CA THR A 53 14.06 1.29 -14.73
C THR A 53 13.63 -0.15 -14.90
N SER A 54 12.71 -0.42 -15.83
CA SER A 54 12.17 -1.77 -16.02
C SER A 54 13.25 -2.79 -16.41
N ARG A 55 13.28 -3.91 -15.68
CA ARG A 55 14.11 -5.10 -15.91
C ARG A 55 13.22 -6.33 -16.03
N PRO A 56 12.73 -6.64 -17.24
CA PRO A 56 11.70 -7.66 -17.46
C PRO A 56 12.19 -9.09 -17.20
N ASP A 57 13.50 -9.30 -17.10
CA ASP A 57 14.14 -10.56 -16.74
C ASP A 57 14.04 -10.89 -15.24
N LEU A 58 13.65 -9.92 -14.42
CA LEU A 58 13.50 -10.07 -12.97
C LEU A 58 12.02 -10.01 -12.55
N PRO A 59 11.65 -10.67 -11.44
CA PRO A 59 10.32 -10.52 -10.86
C PRO A 59 10.00 -9.05 -10.58
N LEU A 60 8.75 -8.66 -10.83
CA LEU A 60 8.22 -7.30 -10.63
C LEU A 60 9.07 -6.24 -11.36
N ASN A 61 9.52 -6.58 -12.56
CA ASN A 61 10.38 -5.76 -13.41
C ASN A 61 11.65 -5.25 -12.72
N GLY A 62 12.13 -5.97 -11.70
CA GLY A 62 13.33 -5.61 -10.95
C GLY A 62 13.18 -4.39 -10.02
N ALA A 63 11.98 -3.85 -9.84
CA ALA A 63 11.77 -2.67 -8.99
C ALA A 63 12.19 -2.92 -7.52
N VAL A 64 11.86 -4.10 -6.99
CA VAL A 64 12.25 -4.53 -5.64
C VAL A 64 13.77 -4.56 -5.49
N HIS A 65 14.48 -5.06 -6.51
CA HIS A 65 15.93 -5.17 -6.49
C HIS A 65 16.57 -3.77 -6.49
N ASP A 66 16.08 -2.85 -7.32
CA ASP A 66 16.60 -1.47 -7.35
C ASP A 66 16.36 -0.75 -6.03
N TRP A 67 15.18 -0.93 -5.44
CA TRP A 67 14.85 -0.38 -4.13
C TRP A 67 15.76 -0.92 -3.03
N ALA A 68 15.91 -2.24 -2.94
CA ALA A 68 16.76 -2.88 -1.96
C ALA A 68 18.23 -2.48 -2.13
N ALA A 69 18.71 -2.34 -3.38
CA ALA A 69 20.05 -1.87 -3.70
C ALA A 69 20.27 -0.42 -3.25
N ARG A 70 19.30 0.48 -3.48
CA ARG A 70 19.38 1.86 -2.99
C ARG A 70 19.49 1.92 -1.46
N LEU A 71 18.71 1.12 -0.75
CA LEU A 71 18.80 1.03 0.71
C LEU A 71 20.13 0.42 1.17
N ALA A 72 20.66 -0.57 0.45
CA ALA A 72 21.97 -1.15 0.72
C ALA A 72 23.09 -0.11 0.57
N VAL A 73 23.04 0.71 -0.49
CA VAL A 73 23.98 1.82 -0.72
C VAL A 73 23.88 2.86 0.41
N ALA A 74 22.67 3.34 0.71
CA ALA A 74 22.45 4.31 1.78
C ALA A 74 22.94 3.78 3.14
N GLY A 75 22.72 2.50 3.43
CA GLY A 75 23.21 1.87 4.65
C GLY A 75 24.74 1.75 4.71
N ARG A 76 25.44 1.62 3.57
CA ARG A 76 26.92 1.70 3.55
C ARG A 76 27.40 3.12 3.81
N GLU A 77 26.81 4.09 3.13
CA GLU A 77 27.18 5.51 3.28
C GLU A 77 26.90 6.01 4.70
N GLY A 78 25.83 5.55 5.33
CA GLY A 78 25.48 5.82 6.72
C GLY A 78 26.20 4.96 7.76
N GLY A 79 27.11 4.06 7.35
CA GLY A 79 27.89 3.22 8.27
C GLY A 79 27.10 2.09 8.96
N ALA A 80 25.87 1.78 8.52
CA ALA A 80 25.06 0.69 9.05
C ALA A 80 25.63 -0.70 8.68
N PHE A 81 26.36 -0.79 7.57
CA PHE A 81 27.03 -2.02 7.12
C PHE A 81 28.55 -1.87 7.18
N ALA A 82 29.23 -2.89 7.67
CA ALA A 82 30.67 -2.86 7.86
C ALA A 82 31.45 -2.94 6.53
N ASN A 83 30.85 -3.51 5.49
CA ASN A 83 31.48 -3.69 4.18
C ASN A 83 30.44 -3.95 3.08
N ALA A 84 30.93 -4.03 1.83
CA ALA A 84 30.10 -4.31 0.66
C ALA A 84 29.39 -5.68 0.72
N ALA A 85 30.02 -6.70 1.31
CA ALA A 85 29.41 -8.03 1.40
C ALA A 85 28.20 -8.06 2.36
N GLU A 86 28.23 -7.28 3.45
CA GLU A 86 27.07 -7.11 4.32
C GLU A 86 25.92 -6.37 3.61
N ALA A 87 26.23 -5.32 2.85
CA ALA A 87 25.24 -4.57 2.09
C ALA A 87 24.58 -5.42 0.99
N ASN A 88 25.38 -6.17 0.22
CA ASN A 88 24.84 -7.07 -0.82
C ASN A 88 23.99 -8.19 -0.20
N ARG A 89 24.36 -8.67 0.99
CA ARG A 89 23.53 -9.64 1.71
C ARG A 89 22.21 -9.02 2.16
N PHE A 90 22.24 -7.80 2.69
CA PHE A 90 21.03 -7.08 3.07
C PHE A 90 20.09 -6.90 1.87
N GLU A 91 20.63 -6.47 0.71
CA GLU A 91 19.87 -6.34 -0.54
C GLU A 91 19.17 -7.65 -0.92
N ALA A 92 19.91 -8.77 -0.95
CA ALA A 92 19.38 -10.08 -1.30
C ALA A 92 18.32 -10.58 -0.31
N GLU A 93 18.56 -10.40 0.99
CA GLU A 93 17.62 -10.82 2.04
C GLU A 93 16.35 -9.98 2.04
N LEU A 94 16.46 -8.66 1.82
CA LEU A 94 15.32 -7.76 1.74
C LEU A 94 14.47 -8.05 0.49
N THR A 95 15.13 -8.25 -0.66
CA THR A 95 14.46 -8.67 -1.90
C THR A 95 13.74 -10.00 -1.69
N GLY A 96 14.41 -10.98 -1.08
CA GLY A 96 13.81 -12.28 -0.79
C GLY A 96 12.61 -12.19 0.15
N ALA A 97 12.69 -11.37 1.20
CA ALA A 97 11.57 -11.14 2.12
C ALA A 97 10.36 -10.55 1.41
N VAL A 98 10.58 -9.59 0.49
CA VAL A 98 9.49 -9.05 -0.34
C VAL A 98 8.88 -10.14 -1.20
N LEU A 99 9.67 -10.87 -1.99
CA LEU A 99 9.15 -11.89 -2.92
C LEU A 99 8.40 -13.04 -2.21
N LEU A 100 8.78 -13.35 -0.97
CA LEU A 100 8.07 -14.30 -0.11
C LEU A 100 6.76 -13.74 0.48
N GLY A 101 6.42 -12.48 0.23
CA GLY A 101 5.25 -11.78 0.79
C GLY A 101 5.40 -11.43 2.28
N LEU A 102 6.62 -11.44 2.82
CA LEU A 102 6.91 -11.18 4.23
C LEU A 102 7.21 -9.71 4.53
N ALA A 103 7.57 -8.95 3.49
CA ALA A 103 7.82 -7.52 3.58
C ALA A 103 6.99 -6.78 2.52
N ALA A 104 6.45 -5.64 2.92
CA ALA A 104 5.78 -4.69 2.05
C ALA A 104 6.43 -3.32 2.18
N VAL A 105 6.28 -2.50 1.14
CA VAL A 105 6.73 -1.11 1.14
C VAL A 105 5.55 -0.20 1.44
N SER A 106 5.82 0.89 2.16
CA SER A 106 4.91 2.01 2.32
C SER A 106 5.60 3.27 1.83
N ASP A 107 4.80 4.28 1.47
CA ASP A 107 5.36 5.59 1.16
C ASP A 107 6.00 6.21 2.42
N ALA A 108 7.11 6.92 2.24
CA ALA A 108 7.91 7.48 3.34
C ALA A 108 7.17 8.56 4.13
N ASP A 109 6.20 9.22 3.49
CA ASP A 109 5.37 10.27 4.09
C ASP A 109 4.21 9.72 4.94
N THR A 110 3.99 8.39 4.90
CA THR A 110 2.99 7.77 5.78
C THR A 110 3.55 7.67 7.19
N PRO A 111 2.89 8.24 8.22
CA PRO A 111 3.35 8.13 9.59
C PRO A 111 3.53 6.67 9.97
N ALA A 112 4.73 6.30 10.43
CA ALA A 112 5.00 4.95 10.89
C ALA A 112 4.04 4.61 12.03
N ALA A 113 3.13 3.66 11.79
CA ALA A 113 2.29 3.12 12.85
C ALA A 113 3.19 2.57 13.96
N THR A 114 2.75 2.67 15.22
CA THR A 114 3.46 2.05 16.34
C THR A 114 3.66 0.57 16.04
N ALA A 115 4.92 0.15 15.90
CA ALA A 115 5.25 -1.20 15.49
C ALA A 115 4.72 -2.22 16.51
N LEU A 116 3.79 -3.07 16.07
CA LEU A 116 3.37 -4.23 16.85
C LEU A 116 4.52 -5.23 16.89
N ARG A 117 5.10 -5.42 18.08
CA ARG A 117 6.07 -6.49 18.32
C ARG A 117 5.36 -7.68 18.96
N LEU A 118 5.33 -8.79 18.25
CA LEU A 118 4.81 -10.07 18.73
C LEU A 118 5.92 -11.11 18.70
N ASP A 119 6.04 -11.87 19.78
CA ASP A 119 6.69 -13.16 19.74
C ASP A 119 5.64 -14.19 19.33
N LEU A 120 5.80 -14.77 18.13
CA LEU A 120 4.85 -15.74 17.58
C LEU A 120 4.84 -17.08 18.35
N SER A 121 5.79 -17.30 19.26
CA SER A 121 5.79 -18.47 20.14
C SER A 121 4.91 -18.30 21.38
N GLU A 122 4.46 -17.07 21.68
CA GLU A 122 3.52 -16.83 22.77
C GLU A 122 2.13 -17.40 22.44
N PRO A 123 1.46 -18.08 23.38
CA PRO A 123 0.11 -18.64 23.16
C PRO A 123 -0.94 -17.60 22.73
N GLU A 124 -0.74 -16.34 23.09
CA GLU A 124 -1.66 -15.22 22.82
C GLU A 124 -1.34 -14.48 21.51
N ALA A 125 -0.28 -14.87 20.80
CA ALA A 125 0.23 -14.14 19.64
C ALA A 125 -0.82 -14.04 18.52
N GLU A 126 -1.52 -15.12 18.21
CA GLU A 126 -2.56 -15.14 17.17
C GLU A 126 -3.73 -14.20 17.52
N ARG A 127 -4.22 -14.24 18.77
CA ARG A 127 -5.30 -13.35 19.22
C ARG A 127 -4.87 -11.89 19.15
N ARG A 128 -3.69 -11.55 19.66
CA ARG A 128 -3.16 -10.18 19.63
C ARG A 128 -2.95 -9.67 18.20
N LEU A 129 -2.48 -10.54 17.30
CA LEU A 129 -2.36 -10.22 15.88
C LEU A 129 -3.73 -9.93 15.25
N ALA A 130 -4.73 -10.78 15.52
CA ALA A 130 -6.08 -10.59 15.01
C ALA A 130 -6.73 -9.30 15.53
N GLU A 131 -6.53 -8.96 16.80
CA GLU A 131 -7.00 -7.72 17.41
C GLU A 131 -6.36 -6.49 16.78
N GLN A 132 -5.04 -6.52 16.57
CA GLN A 132 -4.35 -5.43 15.90
C GLN A 132 -4.79 -5.29 14.44
N ALA A 133 -4.94 -6.42 13.72
CA ALA A 133 -5.44 -6.42 12.34
C ALA A 133 -6.89 -5.90 12.25
N ALA A 134 -7.72 -6.16 13.26
CA ALA A 134 -9.04 -5.56 13.37
C ALA A 134 -8.95 -4.05 13.65
N ALA A 135 -8.06 -3.60 14.53
CA ALA A 135 -7.83 -2.19 14.82
C ALA A 135 -7.41 -1.42 13.55
N TRP A 136 -6.37 -1.90 12.84
CA TRP A 136 -5.94 -1.27 11.59
C TRP A 136 -7.04 -1.21 10.52
N ARG A 137 -7.84 -2.27 10.38
CA ARG A 137 -8.97 -2.26 9.44
C ARG A 137 -10.03 -1.23 9.85
N ARG A 138 -10.34 -1.11 11.14
CA ARG A 138 -11.27 -0.10 11.65
C ARG A 138 -10.75 1.31 11.41
N ASP A 139 -9.48 1.57 11.70
CA ASP A 139 -8.89 2.91 11.52
C ASP A 139 -8.89 3.32 10.05
N ARG A 140 -8.55 2.38 9.14
CA ARG A 140 -8.63 2.60 7.69
C ARG A 140 -10.06 2.92 7.24
N LEU A 141 -11.03 2.15 7.71
CA LEU A 141 -12.44 2.36 7.37
C LEU A 141 -12.95 3.70 7.94
N ALA A 142 -12.57 4.04 9.17
CA ALA A 142 -12.96 5.28 9.84
C ALA A 142 -12.49 6.51 9.03
N GLY A 143 -11.24 6.50 8.55
CA GLY A 143 -10.71 7.55 7.66
C GLY A 143 -11.55 7.72 6.39
N GLN A 144 -11.83 6.62 5.69
CA GLN A 144 -12.65 6.63 4.46
C GLN A 144 -14.08 7.13 4.73
N THR A 145 -14.70 6.72 5.84
CA THR A 145 -16.05 7.18 6.20
C THR A 145 -16.06 8.66 6.57
N ALA A 146 -15.01 9.17 7.23
CA ALA A 146 -14.92 10.59 7.59
C ALA A 146 -14.74 11.47 6.35
N GLU A 147 -13.91 11.06 5.40
CA GLU A 147 -13.75 11.76 4.11
C GLU A 147 -15.03 11.75 3.28
N ALA A 148 -15.69 10.58 3.18
CA ALA A 148 -16.95 10.45 2.45
C ALA A 148 -18.05 11.35 3.06
N LEU A 149 -18.17 11.36 4.40
CA LEU A 149 -19.11 12.23 5.12
C LEU A 149 -18.76 13.72 4.92
N ALA A 150 -17.48 14.09 5.03
CA ALA A 150 -17.04 15.47 4.82
C ALA A 150 -17.36 15.95 3.39
N GLN A 151 -17.14 15.10 2.38
CA GLN A 151 -17.47 15.41 1.00
C GLN A 151 -18.98 15.55 0.78
N ALA A 152 -19.79 14.69 1.39
CA ALA A 152 -21.23 14.75 1.28
C ALA A 152 -21.82 16.01 1.94
N LEU A 153 -21.34 16.37 3.13
CA LEU A 153 -21.68 17.64 3.79
C LEU A 153 -21.24 18.86 2.97
N ALA A 154 -20.06 18.81 2.33
CA ALA A 154 -19.61 19.87 1.44
C ALA A 154 -20.53 20.03 0.22
N ASN A 155 -21.00 18.94 -0.37
CA ASN A 155 -21.95 18.96 -1.49
C ASN A 155 -23.31 19.56 -1.08
N VAL A 156 -23.79 19.26 0.13
CA VAL A 156 -25.01 19.87 0.69
C VAL A 156 -24.84 21.37 0.89
N ALA A 157 -23.75 21.80 1.53
CA ALA A 157 -23.47 23.21 1.76
C ALA A 157 -23.34 23.99 0.45
N ASP A 158 -22.67 23.42 -0.55
CA ASP A 158 -22.48 24.02 -1.87
C ASP A 158 -23.81 24.13 -2.65
N ALA A 159 -24.69 23.13 -2.54
CA ALA A 159 -26.02 23.16 -3.15
C ALA A 159 -26.92 24.27 -2.59
N VAL A 160 -26.78 24.59 -1.29
CA VAL A 160 -27.50 25.72 -0.66
C VAL A 160 -26.85 27.05 -1.05
N ALA A 161 -25.51 27.14 -1.00
CA ALA A 161 -24.77 28.38 -1.24
C ALA A 161 -24.89 28.90 -2.69
N ARG A 162 -24.98 27.99 -3.67
CA ARG A 162 -25.14 28.34 -5.09
C ARG A 162 -26.59 28.55 -5.52
N CYS A 163 -27.55 28.26 -4.65
CA CYS A 163 -28.95 28.49 -4.96
C CYS A 163 -29.23 30.00 -4.94
N GLU A 164 -29.77 30.51 -6.04
CA GLU A 164 -30.18 31.90 -6.17
C GLU A 164 -31.67 32.02 -5.83
N GLY A 165 -32.02 32.86 -4.85
CA GLY A 165 -33.41 33.08 -4.47
C GLY A 165 -33.62 33.25 -2.98
N ASP A 166 -34.86 33.00 -2.53
CA ASP A 166 -35.20 33.05 -1.11
C ASP A 166 -34.43 31.98 -0.33
N ALA A 167 -33.84 32.40 0.80
CA ALA A 167 -32.98 31.52 1.60
C ALA A 167 -33.72 30.30 2.15
N THR A 168 -35.02 30.42 2.45
CA THR A 168 -35.83 29.30 2.96
C THR A 168 -36.14 28.29 1.84
N ALA A 169 -36.38 28.77 0.61
CA ALA A 169 -36.54 27.90 -0.56
C ALA A 169 -35.22 27.19 -0.93
N CYS A 170 -34.07 27.88 -0.79
CA CYS A 170 -32.76 27.30 -1.09
C CYS A 170 -32.32 26.22 -0.08
N ALA A 171 -32.80 26.29 1.16
CA ALA A 171 -32.55 25.30 2.20
C ALA A 171 -33.61 24.15 2.22
N ASP A 172 -34.65 24.23 1.41
CA ASP A 172 -35.70 23.21 1.32
C ASP A 172 -35.39 22.20 0.20
N PRO A 173 -35.17 20.90 0.52
CA PRO A 173 -34.91 19.87 -0.49
C PRO A 173 -36.05 19.65 -1.48
N ALA A 174 -37.30 20.04 -1.17
CA ALA A 174 -38.41 19.96 -2.11
C ALA A 174 -38.33 21.07 -3.18
N SER A 175 -37.71 22.19 -2.83
CA SER A 175 -37.60 23.40 -3.64
C SER A 175 -36.21 23.59 -4.28
N ASN A 176 -35.19 22.89 -3.77
CA ASN A 176 -33.82 22.87 -4.30
C ASN A 176 -33.43 21.46 -4.80
N PRO A 177 -33.53 21.18 -6.11
CA PRO A 177 -33.18 19.88 -6.70
C PRO A 177 -31.70 19.50 -6.56
N ALA A 178 -30.78 20.47 -6.42
CA ALA A 178 -29.37 20.19 -6.17
C ALA A 178 -29.17 19.65 -4.75
N LEU A 179 -29.87 20.25 -3.77
CA LEU A 179 -29.89 19.80 -2.39
C LEU A 179 -30.51 18.39 -2.26
N THR A 180 -31.62 18.10 -2.95
CA THR A 180 -32.22 16.75 -2.94
C THR A 180 -31.24 15.68 -3.43
N ARG A 181 -30.44 15.98 -4.46
CA ARG A 181 -29.45 15.04 -5.00
C ARG A 181 -28.30 14.83 -4.03
N ALA A 182 -27.79 15.90 -3.42
CA ALA A 182 -26.72 15.81 -2.42
C ALA A 182 -27.16 15.05 -1.15
N ALA A 183 -28.39 15.25 -0.69
CA ALA A 183 -28.91 14.54 0.47
C ALA A 183 -29.09 13.03 0.22
N ARG A 184 -29.53 12.64 -0.99
CA ARG A 184 -29.72 11.22 -1.35
C ARG A 184 -28.44 10.43 -1.57
N SER A 185 -27.30 11.10 -1.76
CA SER A 185 -26.01 10.40 -1.77
C SER A 185 -25.56 9.91 -0.40
N GLU A 186 -26.17 10.39 0.70
CA GLU A 186 -25.86 9.94 2.08
C GLU A 186 -26.64 8.68 2.51
N GLU A 187 -27.69 8.29 1.79
CA GLU A 187 -28.55 7.14 2.16
C GLU A 187 -28.08 5.79 1.57
N ARG A 188 -26.97 5.77 0.82
CA ARG A 188 -26.42 4.57 0.17
C ARG A 188 -25.14 4.10 0.84
#